data_AF-A8XWP3-F1
#
_entry.id   AF-A8XWP3-F1
#
_cell.length_a   1.000
_cell.length_b   1.000
_cell.length_c   1.000
_cell.angle_alpha   90.00
_cell.angle_beta   90.00
_cell.angle_gamma   90.00
#
_symmetry.space_group_name_H-M   'P 1'
#
loop_
_entity.id
_entity.type
_entity.pdbx_description
1 polymer ?
#
loop_
_entity_poly.entity_id
_entity_poly.type
_entity_poly.pdbx_seq_one_letter_code
_entity_poly.pdbx_strand_id
1 'polypeptide(L)'
;MTSSTQNNSKREDLQGLRGLAIMAVLAFHFYPNQFPNGYLGVDQFFVLSGFLMCMLLKKSQELPIFSFFTQFYIRRFKRILPLYFQFILCTVIALYTIFPTAAILQNKMSAGKALIFLSNRSPTANEDYFKKLSIALDLFTHTWSLSVEVQFYLLVPFIFLIGRLFRNSYREIYYAAIGECTSILCFIGFLDVYAAHKI
;
A
#
# COMPACT_ATOMS: atom_id res chain seq x y z
N MET A 1 -41.71 7.66 -17.36
CA MET A 1 -41.60 6.59 -16.36
C MET A 1 -40.61 5.58 -16.94
N THR A 2 -39.42 5.29 -16.42
CA THR A 2 -38.81 5.42 -15.08
C THR A 2 -37.35 5.85 -15.24
N SER A 3 -36.96 6.97 -14.64
CA SER A 3 -35.56 7.35 -14.47
C SER A 3 -34.90 6.38 -13.51
N SER A 4 -34.14 5.41 -14.03
CA SER A 4 -33.28 4.55 -13.23
C SER A 4 -32.24 5.45 -12.54
N THR A 5 -32.50 5.80 -11.29
CA THR A 5 -31.49 6.36 -10.39
C THR A 5 -30.38 5.32 -10.30
N GLN A 6 -29.29 5.54 -11.05
CA GLN A 6 -28.09 4.74 -10.86
C GLN A 6 -27.64 4.97 -9.42
N ASN A 7 -27.97 4.02 -8.57
CA ASN A 7 -27.58 4.02 -7.18
C ASN A 7 -26.06 4.02 -7.20
N ASN A 8 -25.46 5.12 -6.73
CA ASN A 8 -24.02 5.31 -6.71
C ASN A 8 -23.43 4.51 -5.55
N SER A 9 -23.79 3.21 -5.51
CA SER A 9 -23.50 2.27 -4.46
C SER A 9 -21.98 2.17 -4.35
N LYS A 10 -21.50 2.58 -3.17
CA LYS A 10 -20.14 2.31 -2.77
C LYS A 10 -19.96 0.79 -2.82
N ARG A 11 -18.85 0.32 -3.41
CA ARG A 11 -18.53 -1.12 -3.46
C ARG A 11 -18.13 -1.60 -2.07
N GLU A 12 -19.14 -1.87 -1.25
CA GLU A 12 -18.99 -2.35 0.12
C GLU A 12 -18.51 -3.79 0.15
N ASP A 13 -18.88 -4.59 -0.86
CA ASP A 13 -18.33 -5.92 -1.14
C ASP A 13 -16.79 -5.91 -1.16
N LEU A 14 -16.19 -5.01 -1.93
CA LEU A 14 -14.73 -4.89 -2.04
C LEU A 14 -14.09 -4.34 -0.76
N GLN A 15 -14.80 -3.49 -0.01
CA GLN A 15 -14.33 -3.02 1.29
C GLN A 15 -14.36 -4.14 2.34
N GLY A 16 -15.37 -4.99 2.32
CA GLY A 16 -15.47 -6.18 3.16
C GLY A 16 -14.34 -7.17 2.89
N LEU A 17 -14.05 -7.44 1.61
CA LEU A 17 -12.92 -8.31 1.22
C LEU A 17 -11.57 -7.74 1.68
N ARG A 18 -11.37 -6.42 1.61
CA ARG A 18 -10.17 -5.78 2.18
C ARG A 18 -10.10 -5.93 3.71
N GLY A 19 -11.24 -5.82 4.39
CA GLY A 19 -11.33 -6.08 5.83
C GLY A 19 -10.92 -7.51 6.18
N LEU A 20 -11.41 -8.49 5.41
CA LEU A 20 -11.05 -9.90 5.59
C LEU A 20 -9.54 -10.13 5.35
N ALA A 21 -8.98 -9.49 4.33
CA ALA A 21 -7.54 -9.55 4.07
C ALA A 21 -6.71 -8.99 5.25
N ILE A 22 -7.13 -7.86 5.84
CA ILE A 22 -6.50 -7.32 7.06
C ILE A 22 -6.63 -8.28 8.24
N MET A 23 -7.81 -8.89 8.43
CA MET A 23 -8.04 -9.86 9.50
C MET A 23 -7.12 -11.08 9.37
N ALA A 24 -6.88 -11.57 8.15
CA ALA A 24 -5.94 -12.66 7.91
C ALA A 24 -4.50 -12.27 8.31
N VAL A 25 -4.07 -11.04 7.99
CA VAL A 25 -2.76 -10.52 8.39
C VAL A 25 -2.65 -10.43 9.92
N LEU A 26 -3.68 -9.91 10.59
CA LEU A 26 -3.71 -9.84 12.05
C LEU A 26 -3.68 -11.24 12.68
N ALA A 27 -4.44 -12.19 12.14
CA ALA A 27 -4.43 -13.58 12.62
C ALA A 27 -3.04 -14.22 12.50
N PHE A 28 -2.32 -13.98 11.41
CA PHE A 28 -0.93 -14.41 11.26
C PHE A 28 0.00 -13.78 12.31
N HIS A 29 -0.20 -12.52 12.67
CA HIS A 29 0.64 -11.86 13.68
C HIS A 29 0.39 -12.41 15.09
N PHE A 30 -0.87 -12.66 15.47
CA PHE A 30 -1.21 -13.15 16.81
C PHE A 30 -1.02 -14.66 16.96
N TYR A 31 -1.27 -15.42 15.90
CA TYR A 31 -1.31 -16.89 15.90
C TYR A 31 -0.59 -17.46 14.66
N PRO A 32 0.73 -17.25 14.52
CA PRO A 32 1.48 -17.59 13.31
C PRO A 32 1.48 -19.10 12.99
N ASN A 33 1.42 -19.96 14.00
CA ASN A 33 1.38 -21.41 13.80
C ASN A 33 0.01 -21.92 13.32
N GLN A 34 -1.07 -21.23 13.71
CA GLN A 34 -2.44 -21.57 13.33
C GLN A 34 -2.83 -20.96 11.98
N PHE A 35 -2.27 -19.79 11.65
CA PHE A 35 -2.53 -19.07 10.41
C PHE A 35 -1.25 -18.77 9.64
N PRO A 36 -0.42 -19.77 9.29
CA PRO A 36 0.91 -19.57 8.69
C PRO A 36 0.86 -18.83 7.35
N ASN A 37 -0.27 -18.89 6.64
CA ASN A 37 -0.47 -18.24 5.34
C ASN A 37 -1.23 -16.91 5.43
N GLY A 38 -1.51 -16.39 6.63
CA GLY A 38 -2.26 -15.13 6.77
C GLY A 38 -1.51 -13.91 6.23
N TYR A 39 -0.19 -14.00 6.03
CA TYR A 39 0.60 -12.94 5.36
C TYR A 39 0.12 -12.68 3.92
N LEU A 40 -0.48 -13.66 3.23
CA LEU A 40 -1.06 -13.52 1.89
C LEU A 40 -2.21 -12.48 1.86
N GLY A 41 -2.77 -12.13 3.01
CA GLY A 41 -3.74 -11.05 3.13
C GLY A 41 -3.16 -9.69 2.69
N VAL A 42 -1.85 -9.48 2.81
CA VAL A 42 -1.21 -8.25 2.30
C VAL A 42 -1.34 -8.16 0.78
N ASP A 43 -1.04 -9.24 0.07
CA ASP A 43 -1.12 -9.30 -1.39
C ASP A 43 -2.56 -9.08 -1.87
N GLN A 44 -3.51 -9.77 -1.22
CA GLN A 44 -4.94 -9.59 -1.50
C GLN A 44 -5.39 -8.13 -1.31
N PHE A 45 -4.95 -7.49 -0.21
CA PHE A 45 -5.29 -6.10 0.07
C PHE A 45 -4.76 -5.15 -1.02
N PHE A 46 -3.53 -5.36 -1.51
CA PHE A 46 -2.96 -4.53 -2.57
C PHE A 46 -3.63 -4.75 -3.92
N VAL A 47 -3.91 -6.00 -4.30
CA VAL A 47 -4.65 -6.32 -5.54
C VAL A 47 -6.03 -5.65 -5.53
N LEU A 48 -6.78 -5.77 -4.44
CA LEU A 48 -8.09 -5.13 -4.30
C LEU A 48 -8.01 -3.60 -4.34
N SER A 49 -6.97 -3.03 -3.73
CA SER A 49 -6.73 -1.58 -3.73
C SER A 49 -6.40 -1.06 -5.13
N GLY A 50 -5.58 -1.79 -5.89
CA GLY A 50 -5.27 -1.52 -7.30
C GLY A 50 -6.51 -1.58 -8.19
N PHE A 51 -7.29 -2.65 -8.08
CA PHE A 51 -8.54 -2.81 -8.83
C PHE A 51 -9.52 -1.65 -8.57
N LEU A 52 -9.74 -1.31 -7.30
CA LEU A 52 -10.63 -0.20 -6.93
C LEU A 52 -10.11 1.15 -7.45
N MET A 53 -8.79 1.33 -7.49
CA MET A 53 -8.18 2.53 -8.06
C MET A 53 -8.44 2.66 -9.54
N CYS A 54 -8.19 1.61 -10.33
CA CYS A 54 -8.47 1.62 -11.77
C CYS A 54 -9.94 1.94 -12.05
N MET A 55 -10.87 1.36 -11.28
CA MET A 55 -12.30 1.61 -11.44
C MET A 55 -12.67 3.09 -11.17
N LEU A 56 -12.04 3.71 -10.18
CA LEU A 56 -12.26 5.13 -9.87
C LEU A 56 -11.63 6.07 -10.91
N LEU A 57 -10.43 5.76 -11.38
CA LEU A 57 -9.75 6.55 -12.42
C LEU A 57 -10.56 6.52 -13.72
N LYS A 58 -11.06 5.34 -14.09
CA LYS A 58 -11.97 5.17 -15.25
C LYS A 58 -13.25 5.98 -15.10
N LYS A 59 -13.87 5.99 -13.91
CA LYS A 59 -15.06 6.79 -13.64
C LYS A 59 -14.82 8.30 -13.75
N SER A 60 -13.61 8.75 -13.42
CA SER A 60 -13.19 10.14 -13.47
C SER A 60 -12.55 10.54 -14.80
N GLN A 61 -12.55 9.68 -15.82
CA GLN A 61 -11.82 9.90 -17.07
C GLN A 61 -12.27 11.14 -17.84
N GLU A 62 -13.56 11.51 -17.78
CA GLU A 62 -14.09 12.66 -18.53
C GLU A 62 -13.81 14.01 -17.83
N LEU A 63 -13.24 13.99 -16.62
CA LEU A 63 -12.94 15.21 -15.89
C LEU A 63 -11.75 15.96 -16.51
N PRO A 64 -11.76 17.31 -16.45
CA PRO A 64 -10.58 18.11 -16.70
C PRO A 64 -9.41 17.69 -15.79
N ILE A 65 -8.18 17.75 -16.30
CA ILE A 65 -6.97 17.23 -15.63
C ILE A 65 -6.83 17.76 -14.18
N PHE A 66 -7.04 19.06 -13.98
CA PHE A 66 -6.97 19.67 -12.64
C PHE A 66 -8.03 19.10 -11.69
N SER A 67 -9.27 18.96 -12.15
CA SER A 67 -10.38 18.41 -11.36
C SER A 67 -10.19 16.92 -11.08
N PHE A 68 -9.64 16.18 -12.04
CA PHE A 68 -9.29 14.76 -11.90
C PHE A 68 -8.31 14.55 -10.74
N PHE A 69 -7.16 15.23 -10.74
CA PHE A 69 -6.18 15.11 -9.68
C PHE A 69 -6.70 15.60 -8.33
N THR A 70 -7.37 16.75 -8.32
CA THR A 70 -7.92 17.35 -7.09
C THR A 70 -8.94 16.41 -6.43
N GLN A 71 -9.91 15.89 -7.20
CA GLN A 71 -10.90 14.96 -6.66
C GLN A 71 -10.27 13.64 -6.22
N PHE A 72 -9.28 13.14 -6.96
CA PHE A 72 -8.58 11.90 -6.63
C PHE A 72 -7.80 12.02 -5.31
N TYR A 73 -6.89 13.00 -5.21
CA TYR A 73 -6.01 13.14 -4.05
C TYR A 73 -6.75 13.60 -2.80
N ILE A 74 -7.66 14.57 -2.89
CA ILE A 74 -8.38 15.08 -1.71
C ILE A 74 -9.17 13.96 -1.02
N ARG A 75 -9.92 13.15 -1.79
CA ARG A 75 -10.73 12.07 -1.21
C ARG A 75 -9.88 11.03 -0.50
N ARG A 76 -8.69 10.74 -1.01
CA ARG A 76 -7.79 9.73 -0.45
C ARG A 76 -7.03 10.26 0.77
N PHE A 77 -6.47 11.45 0.66
CA PHE A 77 -5.71 12.05 1.75
C PHE A 77 -6.60 12.43 2.94
N LYS A 78 -7.84 12.89 2.73
CA LYS A 78 -8.81 13.09 3.83
C LYS A 78 -9.16 11.80 4.58
N ARG A 79 -9.04 10.64 3.93
CA ARG A 79 -9.31 9.34 4.56
C ARG A 79 -8.09 8.78 5.29
N ILE A 80 -6.89 8.92 4.72
CA ILE A 80 -5.69 8.22 5.19
C ILE A 80 -4.86 9.08 6.14
N LEU A 81 -4.60 10.34 5.80
CA LEU A 81 -3.65 11.18 6.54
C LEU A 81 -4.04 11.40 8.01
N PRO A 82 -5.30 11.70 8.37
CA PRO A 82 -5.64 12.00 9.76
C PRO A 82 -5.31 10.84 10.70
N LEU A 83 -5.74 9.63 10.33
CA LEU A 83 -5.55 8.45 11.17
C LEU A 83 -4.08 8.00 11.20
N TYR A 84 -3.36 8.16 10.09
CA TYR A 84 -1.95 7.82 10.01
C TYR A 84 -1.07 8.75 10.85
N PHE A 85 -1.25 10.07 10.73
CA PHE A 85 -0.49 11.02 11.54
C PHE A 85 -0.87 10.94 13.02
N GLN A 86 -2.14 10.64 13.34
CA GLN A 86 -2.55 10.34 14.71
C GLN A 86 -1.80 9.13 15.26
N PHE A 87 -1.72 8.05 14.49
CA PHE A 87 -0.95 6.85 14.87
C PHE A 87 0.53 7.19 15.11
N ILE A 88 1.17 7.91 14.19
CA ILE A 88 2.58 8.32 14.36
C ILE A 88 2.75 9.16 15.63
N LEU A 89 1.89 10.15 15.84
CA LEU A 89 1.95 11.03 17.01
C LEU A 89 1.81 10.23 18.31
N CYS A 90 0.79 9.37 18.42
CA CYS A 90 0.60 8.52 19.59
C CYS A 90 1.79 7.59 19.82
N THR A 91 2.35 7.02 18.76
CA THR A 91 3.50 6.11 18.85
C THR A 91 4.76 6.84 19.30
N VAL A 92 5.00 8.06 18.80
CA VAL A 92 6.11 8.91 19.25
C VAL A 92 5.93 9.29 20.72
N ILE A 93 4.74 9.73 21.13
CA ILE A 93 4.47 10.06 22.54
C ILE A 93 4.73 8.85 23.44
N ALA A 94 4.21 7.67 23.07
CA ALA A 94 4.46 6.43 23.82
C ALA A 94 5.95 6.10 23.88
N LEU A 95 6.68 6.24 22.77
CA LEU A 95 8.12 5.99 22.69
C LEU A 95 8.94 6.87 23.65
N TYR A 96 8.56 8.13 23.84
CA TYR A 96 9.25 9.06 24.76
C TYR A 96 8.78 8.97 26.22
N THR A 97 7.63 8.36 26.49
CA THR A 97 7.03 8.34 27.84
C THR A 97 7.03 6.97 28.52
N ILE A 98 6.98 5.89 27.74
CA ILE A 98 6.83 4.52 28.24
C ILE A 98 8.11 3.70 28.05
N PHE A 99 8.84 3.93 26.94
CA PHE A 99 9.97 3.09 26.54
C PHE A 99 11.33 3.66 27.00
N PRO A 100 12.35 2.81 27.18
CA PRO A 100 13.69 3.25 27.55
C PRO A 100 14.37 4.05 26.43
N THR A 101 15.32 4.92 26.78
CA THR A 101 16.07 5.78 25.85
C THR A 101 16.71 5.02 24.69
N ALA A 102 17.15 3.77 24.92
CA ALA A 102 17.70 2.91 23.87
C ALA A 102 16.68 2.66 22.73
N ALA A 103 15.40 2.47 23.06
CA ALA A 103 14.34 2.26 22.07
C ALA A 103 14.11 3.53 21.21
N ILE A 104 14.26 4.72 21.81
CA ILE A 104 14.15 6.00 21.10
C ILE A 104 15.21 6.09 19.99
N LEU A 105 16.47 5.79 20.33
CA LEU A 105 17.58 5.84 19.36
C LEU A 105 17.37 4.85 18.22
N GLN A 106 16.87 3.66 18.53
CA GLN A 106 16.61 2.60 17.55
C GLN A 106 15.47 2.97 16.58
N ASN A 107 14.44 3.66 17.06
CA ASN A 107 13.23 3.97 16.29
C ASN A 107 13.27 5.34 15.59
N LYS A 108 14.21 6.23 15.94
CA LYS A 108 14.28 7.61 15.43
C LYS A 108 14.30 7.69 13.90
N MET A 109 15.13 6.87 13.25
CA MET A 109 15.19 6.84 11.79
C MET A 109 13.90 6.29 11.16
N SER A 110 13.32 5.26 11.75
CA SER A 110 12.09 4.64 11.25
C SER A 110 10.88 5.56 11.41
N ALA A 111 10.80 6.32 12.51
CA ALA A 111 9.80 7.38 12.70
C ALA A 111 9.93 8.46 11.62
N GLY A 112 11.15 8.92 11.33
CA GLY A 112 11.42 9.89 10.27
C GLY A 112 10.99 9.38 8.89
N LYS A 113 11.31 8.13 8.56
CA LYS A 113 10.87 7.47 7.32
C LYS A 113 9.35 7.32 7.25
N ALA A 114 8.70 6.95 8.35
CA ALA A 114 7.25 6.82 8.41
C ALA A 114 6.54 8.16 8.13
N LEU A 115 7.05 9.27 8.67
CA LEU A 115 6.48 10.62 8.47
C LEU A 115 6.39 11.03 6.99
N ILE A 116 7.38 10.62 6.20
CA ILE A 116 7.49 10.98 4.78
C ILE A 116 7.09 9.84 3.83
N PHE A 117 6.42 8.81 4.34
CA PHE A 117 5.98 7.63 3.58
C PHE A 117 7.13 6.88 2.86
N LEU A 118 8.31 6.80 3.50
CA LEU A 118 9.49 6.09 3.02
C LEU A 118 9.90 4.92 3.95
N SER A 119 8.95 4.38 4.72
CA SER A 119 9.19 3.20 5.56
C SER A 119 9.23 1.88 4.77
N ASN A 120 9.25 1.95 3.44
CA ASN A 120 9.51 0.82 2.56
C ASN A 120 10.97 0.39 2.73
N ARG A 121 11.20 -0.64 3.52
CA ARG A 121 12.56 -1.11 3.81
C ARG A 121 12.83 -2.40 3.06
N SER A 122 13.92 -2.43 2.29
CA SER A 122 14.52 -3.69 1.82
C SER A 122 15.12 -4.42 3.04
N PRO A 123 14.86 -5.72 3.24
CA PRO A 123 15.56 -6.49 4.26
C PRO A 123 17.06 -6.39 3.99
N THR A 124 17.81 -5.77 4.89
CA THR A 124 19.27 -5.92 4.87
C THR A 124 19.58 -7.38 5.21
N ALA A 125 20.59 -7.98 4.58
CA ALA A 125 20.91 -9.43 4.62
C ALA A 125 20.96 -10.11 6.01
N ASN A 126 20.96 -9.33 7.10
CA ASN A 126 20.97 -9.81 8.49
C ASN A 126 19.65 -9.55 9.26
N GLU A 127 18.58 -9.12 8.61
CA GLU A 127 17.35 -8.66 9.26
C GLU A 127 16.11 -9.38 8.71
N ASP A 128 15.72 -10.50 9.33
CA ASP A 128 14.43 -11.13 9.08
C ASP A 128 13.29 -10.18 9.48
N TYR A 129 12.51 -9.74 8.50
CA TYR A 129 11.31 -8.92 8.69
C TYR A 129 10.40 -9.49 9.78
N PHE A 130 10.10 -10.79 9.70
CA PHE A 130 9.25 -11.50 10.67
C PHE A 130 9.86 -11.59 12.07
N LYS A 131 11.19 -11.61 12.20
CA LYS A 131 11.90 -11.62 13.49
C LYS A 131 11.83 -10.25 14.18
N LYS A 132 12.00 -9.15 13.45
CA LYS A 132 11.81 -7.80 14.01
C LYS A 132 10.36 -7.51 14.39
N LEU A 133 9.42 -8.05 13.59
CA LEU A 133 7.99 -7.90 13.81
C LEU A 133 7.50 -8.66 15.05
N SER A 134 7.95 -9.90 15.22
CA SER A 134 7.62 -10.74 16.38
C SER A 134 8.23 -10.23 17.69
N ILE A 135 9.36 -9.53 17.63
CA ILE A 135 10.05 -8.98 18.82
C ILE A 135 9.71 -7.49 19.04
N ALA A 136 8.87 -6.89 18.19
CA ALA A 136 8.46 -5.48 18.27
C ALA A 136 9.65 -4.49 18.39
N LEU A 137 10.76 -4.79 17.72
CA LEU A 137 12.02 -4.04 17.84
C LEU A 137 11.91 -2.62 17.24
N ASP A 138 11.06 -2.47 16.22
CA ASP A 138 10.79 -1.21 15.54
C ASP A 138 9.26 -1.01 15.43
N LEU A 139 8.76 -0.03 16.17
CA LEU A 139 7.35 0.32 16.33
C LEU A 139 6.72 0.84 15.02
N PHE A 140 7.54 1.36 14.11
CA PHE A 140 7.08 1.92 12.84
C PHE A 140 7.13 0.90 11.70
N THR A 141 7.54 -0.34 11.97
CA THR A 141 7.68 -1.39 10.93
C THR A 141 6.40 -1.55 10.13
N HIS A 142 5.23 -1.60 10.76
CA HIS A 142 3.94 -1.81 10.07
C HIS A 142 3.54 -0.69 9.10
N THR A 143 4.19 0.48 9.15
CA THR A 143 3.86 1.60 8.27
C THR A 143 4.29 1.40 6.82
N TRP A 144 5.12 0.38 6.53
CA TRP A 144 5.63 0.10 5.20
C TRP A 144 4.49 -0.11 4.18
N SER A 145 3.44 -0.83 4.54
CA SER A 145 2.36 -1.18 3.62
C SER A 145 1.56 0.06 3.21
N LEU A 146 1.35 0.98 4.15
CA LEU A 146 0.69 2.25 3.88
C LEU A 146 1.60 3.20 3.07
N SER A 147 2.89 3.21 3.35
CA SER A 147 3.88 3.96 2.55
C SER A 147 3.84 3.53 1.08
N VAL A 148 3.84 2.21 0.81
CA VAL A 148 3.63 1.66 -0.54
C VAL A 148 2.29 2.09 -1.12
N GLU A 149 1.20 2.02 -0.35
CA GLU A 149 -0.13 2.44 -0.82
C GLU A 149 -0.14 3.93 -1.23
N VAL A 150 0.46 4.82 -0.46
CA VAL A 150 0.54 6.26 -0.78
C VAL A 150 1.41 6.52 -2.00
N GLN A 151 2.55 5.86 -2.14
CA GLN A 151 3.40 5.98 -3.33
C GLN A 151 2.68 5.49 -4.59
N PHE A 152 1.96 4.38 -4.49
CA PHE A 152 1.11 3.88 -5.55
C PHE A 152 0.03 4.90 -5.93
N TYR A 153 -0.57 5.57 -4.94
CA TYR A 153 -1.57 6.61 -5.19
C TYR A 153 -0.98 7.82 -5.91
N LEU A 154 0.29 8.15 -5.67
CA LEU A 154 0.99 9.20 -6.39
C LEU A 154 1.27 8.77 -7.84
N LEU A 155 1.71 7.53 -8.07
CA LEU A 155 2.17 7.08 -9.39
C LEU A 155 1.03 6.78 -10.39
N VAL A 156 0.01 6.04 -9.97
CA VAL A 156 -1.00 5.45 -10.87
C VAL A 156 -1.82 6.48 -11.64
N PRO A 157 -2.24 7.63 -11.07
CA PRO A 157 -2.96 8.65 -11.82
C PRO A 157 -2.18 9.18 -13.03
N PHE A 158 -0.84 9.27 -12.92
CA PHE A 158 0.00 9.69 -14.04
C PHE A 158 0.09 8.60 -15.12
N ILE A 159 0.28 7.34 -14.74
CA ILE A 159 0.23 6.20 -15.67
C ILE A 159 -1.10 6.20 -16.43
N PHE A 160 -2.20 6.37 -15.70
CA PHE A 160 -3.53 6.43 -16.29
C PHE A 160 -3.67 7.60 -17.29
N LEU A 161 -3.20 8.80 -16.92
CA LEU A 161 -3.29 10.00 -17.75
C LEU A 161 -2.44 9.91 -19.03
N ILE A 162 -1.23 9.35 -18.93
CA ILE A 162 -0.39 9.07 -20.11
C ILE A 162 -1.12 8.11 -21.05
N GLY A 163 -1.76 7.07 -20.50
CA GLY A 163 -2.61 6.16 -21.27
C GLY A 163 -3.75 6.86 -22.04
N ARG A 164 -4.30 7.97 -21.52
CA ARG A 164 -5.33 8.77 -22.20
C ARG A 164 -4.83 9.51 -23.44
N LEU A 165 -3.52 9.68 -23.60
CA LEU A 165 -2.94 10.32 -24.79
C LEU A 165 -2.99 9.40 -26.03
N PHE A 166 -3.16 8.09 -25.83
CA PHE A 166 -3.21 7.10 -26.90
C PHE A 166 -4.65 6.79 -27.34
N ARG A 167 -4.84 6.46 -28.63
CA ARG A 167 -6.11 5.88 -29.12
C ARG A 167 -6.38 4.54 -28.41
N ASN A 168 -7.65 4.15 -28.29
CA ASN A 168 -8.06 2.95 -27.54
C ASN A 168 -7.22 1.70 -27.84
N SER A 169 -6.91 1.39 -29.11
CA SER A 169 -6.10 0.21 -29.46
C SER A 169 -4.66 0.27 -28.91
N TYR A 170 -4.02 1.44 -28.91
CA TYR A 170 -2.66 1.61 -28.39
C TYR A 170 -2.63 1.79 -26.87
N ARG A 171 -3.74 2.23 -26.27
CA ARG A 171 -3.87 2.36 -24.82
C ARG A 171 -3.81 1.01 -24.11
N GLU A 172 -4.49 0.00 -24.64
CA GLU A 172 -4.43 -1.35 -24.07
C GLU A 172 -3.01 -1.94 -24.19
N ILE A 173 -2.33 -1.70 -25.32
CA ILE A 173 -0.92 -2.10 -25.51
C ILE A 173 -0.02 -1.39 -24.49
N TYR A 174 -0.23 -0.09 -24.24
CA TYR A 174 0.53 0.68 -23.25
C TYR A 174 0.39 0.09 -21.84
N TYR A 175 -0.84 -0.24 -21.40
CA TYR A 175 -1.05 -0.85 -20.09
C TYR A 175 -0.49 -2.28 -20.01
N ALA A 176 -0.62 -3.07 -21.07
CA ALA A 176 -0.04 -4.40 -21.16
C ALA A 176 1.49 -4.35 -21.06
N ALA A 177 2.14 -3.43 -21.79
CA ALA A 177 3.58 -3.24 -21.76
C ALA A 177 4.08 -2.85 -20.35
N ILE A 178 3.35 -1.98 -19.64
CA ILE A 178 3.68 -1.65 -18.25
C ILE A 178 3.57 -2.90 -17.35
N GLY A 179 2.49 -3.66 -17.48
CA GLY A 179 2.28 -4.89 -16.71
C GLY A 179 3.39 -5.92 -16.93
N GLU A 180 3.77 -6.15 -18.19
CA GLU A 180 4.87 -7.05 -18.56
C GLU A 180 6.21 -6.55 -18.02
N CYS A 181 6.54 -5.27 -18.21
CA CYS A 181 7.75 -4.67 -17.65
C CYS A 181 7.83 -4.84 -16.12
N THR A 182 6.73 -4.61 -15.40
CA THR A 182 6.71 -4.82 -13.94
C THR A 182 6.89 -6.29 -13.56
N SER A 183 6.30 -7.22 -14.32
CA SER A 183 6.41 -8.66 -14.07
C SER A 183 7.85 -9.16 -14.29
N ILE A 184 8.51 -8.68 -15.35
CA ILE A 184 9.92 -8.97 -15.64
C ILE A 184 10.82 -8.41 -14.52
N LEU A 185 10.60 -7.18 -14.08
CA LEU A 185 11.38 -6.59 -12.97
C LEU A 185 11.21 -7.36 -11.67
N CYS A 186 9.98 -7.79 -11.35
CA CYS A 186 9.71 -8.66 -10.20
C CYS A 186 10.43 -10.01 -10.33
N PHE A 187 10.44 -10.61 -11.52
CA PHE A 187 11.13 -11.87 -11.77
C PHE A 187 12.65 -11.74 -11.64
N ILE A 188 13.25 -10.67 -12.16
CA ILE A 188 14.69 -10.38 -11.99
C ILE A 188 15.02 -10.22 -10.50
N GLY A 189 14.24 -9.40 -9.77
CA GLY A 189 14.45 -9.23 -8.33
C GLY A 189 14.31 -10.53 -7.55
N PHE A 190 13.39 -11.41 -7.95
CA PHE A 190 13.28 -12.76 -7.37
C PHE A 190 14.52 -13.61 -7.64
N LEU A 191 15.06 -13.58 -8.87
CA LEU A 191 16.29 -14.29 -9.21
C LEU A 191 17.49 -13.78 -8.41
N ASP A 192 17.62 -12.47 -8.23
CA ASP A 192 18.69 -11.86 -7.43
C ASP A 192 18.65 -12.34 -5.97
N VAL A 193 17.45 -12.35 -5.37
CA VAL A 193 17.26 -12.87 -4.00
C VAL A 193 17.54 -14.36 -3.91
N TYR A 194 17.08 -15.14 -4.89
CA TYR A 194 17.32 -16.59 -4.94
C TYR A 194 18.82 -16.91 -5.08
N ALA A 195 19.54 -16.16 -5.89
CA ALA A 195 20.98 -16.29 -6.06
C ALA A 195 21.74 -15.92 -4.77
N ALA A 196 21.32 -14.86 -4.07
CA ALA A 196 21.93 -14.41 -2.83
C ALA A 196 21.81 -15.41 -1.66
N HIS A 197 20.76 -16.24 -1.63
CA HIS A 197 20.56 -17.27 -0.61
C HIS A 197 21.22 -18.62 -0.91
N LYS A 198 21.83 -18.78 -2.09
CA LYS A 198 22.49 -20.02 -2.52
C LYS A 198 24.01 -20.03 -2.31
N ILE A 199 24.56 -18.94 -1.75
CA ILE A 199 25.97 -18.75 -1.37
C ILE A 199 26.04 -18.76 0.15
#